data_AF-A0A7K0WYE2-F1
#
_entry.id   AF-A0A7K0WYE2-F1
#
_cell.length_a   1.000
_cell.length_b   1.000
_cell.length_c   1.000
_cell.angle_alpha   90.00
_cell.angle_beta   90.00
_cell.angle_gamma   90.00
#
_symmetry.space_group_name_H-M   'P 1'
#
loop_
_entity.id
_entity.type
_entity.pdbx_description
1 polymer ?
#
loop_
_entity_poly.entity_id
_entity_poly.type
_entity_poly.pdbx_seq_one_letter_code
_entity_poly.pdbx_strand_id
1 'polypeptide(L)'
;MRRSSFAYAVLPVVLVASLSACGSESADPGTEVATDSAGPSPTASGEPSEQPEPTAEPSVDPDPAVVEGLDLAFDADTLTMTLDVPDLVASDRVLVLYRWQTRDVRVAIESTLVGDEPALNAVWADNQTEMSGKVKDVDAAWDLEAGTVTITLRERLNGDRAEVSATGLGPKDRYPTEQSAYAVTEAVERS
;
A
#
# COMPACT_ATOMS: atom_id res chain seq x y z
N MET A 1 24.84 39.74 -2.12
CA MET A 1 23.88 40.84 -2.29
C MET A 1 23.50 41.00 -3.75
N ARG A 2 22.31 40.57 -4.15
CA ARG A 2 21.51 41.16 -5.24
C ARG A 2 20.08 40.63 -5.08
N ARG A 3 19.17 41.58 -4.88
CA ARG A 3 17.74 41.39 -4.67
C ARG A 3 17.05 41.27 -6.03
N SER A 4 16.08 40.37 -6.14
CA SER A 4 15.01 40.51 -7.13
C SER A 4 13.71 40.02 -6.49
N SER A 5 12.96 40.98 -5.95
CA SER A 5 11.58 40.83 -5.54
C SER A 5 10.70 40.68 -6.78
N PHE A 6 9.83 39.68 -6.82
CA PHE A 6 8.60 39.75 -7.60
C PHE A 6 7.43 39.47 -6.66
N ALA A 7 6.75 40.55 -6.29
CA ALA A 7 5.42 40.52 -5.73
C ALA A 7 4.42 40.34 -6.87
N TYR A 8 3.57 39.33 -6.79
CA TYR A 8 2.31 39.30 -7.53
C TYR A 8 1.18 39.13 -6.53
N ALA A 9 0.21 40.03 -6.62
CA ALA A 9 -0.93 40.11 -5.75
C ALA A 9 -2.20 39.70 -6.51
N VAL A 10 -3.17 39.23 -5.71
CA VAL A 10 -4.63 39.21 -5.91
C VAL A 10 -5.21 38.09 -6.79
N LEU A 11 -5.96 37.16 -6.18
CA LEU A 11 -7.43 37.21 -6.14
C LEU A 11 -8.03 36.12 -5.22
N PRO A 12 -9.07 36.41 -4.42
CA PRO A 12 -9.83 35.40 -3.68
C PRO A 12 -10.92 34.77 -4.56
N VAL A 13 -10.95 33.44 -4.64
CA VAL A 13 -12.07 32.69 -5.23
C VAL A 13 -13.13 32.48 -4.14
N VAL A 14 -14.25 33.19 -4.28
CA VAL A 14 -15.48 32.96 -3.51
C VAL A 14 -16.30 31.91 -4.24
N LEU A 15 -16.56 30.76 -3.60
CA LEU A 15 -17.42 29.71 -4.13
C LEU A 15 -18.74 29.71 -3.35
N VAL A 16 -19.81 30.15 -4.03
CA VAL A 16 -21.19 30.16 -3.52
C VAL A 16 -21.81 28.80 -3.87
N ALA A 17 -22.24 28.05 -2.86
CA ALA A 17 -23.05 26.85 -3.03
C ALA A 17 -24.50 27.14 -2.60
N SER A 18 -25.38 27.29 -3.57
CA SER A 18 -26.83 27.34 -3.39
C SER A 18 -27.42 25.98 -3.76
N LEU A 19 -27.93 25.23 -2.78
CA LEU A 19 -28.81 24.09 -3.01
C LEU A 19 -30.20 24.45 -2.51
N SER A 20 -31.11 24.67 -3.46
CA SER A 20 -32.54 24.83 -3.23
C SER A 20 -33.27 23.66 -3.89
N ALA A 21 -34.28 23.19 -3.16
CA ALA A 21 -35.46 22.45 -3.59
C ALA A 21 -35.28 20.94 -3.90
N CYS A 22 -36.26 20.07 -3.70
CA CYS A 22 -37.54 20.03 -2.96
C CYS A 22 -38.19 18.69 -3.37
N GLY A 23 -39.07 18.13 -2.55
CA GLY A 23 -40.07 17.13 -2.98
C GLY A 23 -39.83 15.74 -2.38
N SER A 24 -40.36 15.40 -1.20
CA SER A 24 -41.77 15.07 -0.87
C SER A 24 -42.14 13.63 -1.25
N GLU A 25 -42.56 12.84 -0.27
CA GLU A 25 -43.95 12.36 -0.12
C GLU A 25 -43.98 11.03 0.69
N SER A 26 -44.92 11.02 1.62
CA SER A 26 -45.21 10.06 2.69
C SER A 26 -45.67 8.66 2.24
N ALA A 27 -45.50 7.65 3.11
CA ALA A 27 -46.60 6.74 3.52
C ALA A 27 -46.17 5.76 4.64
N ASP A 28 -46.85 5.87 5.78
CA ASP A 28 -47.24 4.76 6.69
C ASP A 28 -48.79 4.77 6.59
N PRO A 29 -49.57 3.65 6.60
CA PRO A 29 -49.58 2.72 7.74
C PRO A 29 -50.06 1.26 7.53
N GLY A 30 -49.74 0.41 8.53
CA GLY A 30 -50.72 -0.42 9.23
C GLY A 30 -51.12 -1.82 8.72
N THR A 31 -51.20 -2.74 9.70
CA THR A 31 -52.17 -3.86 9.86
C THR A 31 -51.70 -5.29 9.55
N GLU A 32 -51.43 -6.02 10.65
CA GLU A 32 -51.86 -7.39 11.06
C GLU A 32 -52.26 -8.41 9.97
N VAL A 33 -51.90 -9.70 10.05
CA VAL A 33 -52.66 -10.75 10.79
C VAL A 33 -51.96 -12.13 10.71
N ALA A 34 -52.17 -12.94 11.77
CA ALA A 34 -52.23 -14.40 11.88
C ALA A 34 -50.95 -15.24 12.10
N THR A 35 -50.76 -15.55 13.39
CA THR A 35 -50.26 -16.82 13.92
C THR A 35 -51.32 -17.92 13.71
N ASP A 36 -50.96 -19.09 13.16
CA ASP A 36 -51.71 -20.33 13.41
C ASP A 36 -50.85 -21.61 13.23
N SER A 37 -50.87 -22.42 14.30
CA SER A 37 -50.88 -23.89 14.41
C SER A 37 -49.78 -24.80 13.82
N ALA A 38 -48.93 -25.26 14.73
CA ALA A 38 -48.70 -26.66 15.16
C ALA A 38 -48.83 -27.87 14.18
N GLY A 39 -47.70 -28.58 14.04
CA GLY A 39 -47.58 -30.06 14.13
C GLY A 39 -47.35 -30.83 12.81
N PRO A 40 -46.85 -32.09 12.81
CA PRO A 40 -46.09 -32.86 13.81
C PRO A 40 -44.69 -33.30 13.30
N SER A 41 -43.83 -33.76 14.21
CA SER A 41 -42.57 -34.45 13.87
C SER A 41 -42.81 -35.85 13.30
N PRO A 42 -42.07 -36.25 12.25
CA PRO A 42 -41.66 -37.63 12.10
C PRO A 42 -40.18 -37.79 12.45
N THR A 43 -39.92 -38.69 13.39
CA THR A 43 -38.62 -39.27 13.64
C THR A 43 -38.14 -39.99 12.38
N ALA A 44 -37.05 -39.53 11.78
CA ALA A 44 -36.28 -40.30 10.81
C ALA A 44 -34.88 -40.51 11.39
N SER A 45 -34.63 -41.72 11.88
CA SER A 45 -33.29 -42.22 12.14
C SER A 45 -32.55 -42.27 10.81
N GLY A 46 -31.67 -41.30 10.59
CA GLY A 46 -30.62 -41.39 9.58
C GLY A 46 -29.29 -41.45 10.32
N GLU A 47 -28.56 -42.56 10.20
CA GLU A 47 -27.16 -42.63 10.60
C GLU A 47 -26.39 -41.49 9.90
N PRO A 48 -25.56 -40.71 10.60
CA PRO A 48 -24.73 -39.73 9.93
C PRO A 48 -23.71 -40.50 9.10
N SER A 49 -23.88 -40.48 7.78
CA SER A 49 -22.80 -40.86 6.87
C SER A 49 -21.68 -39.85 7.10
N GLU A 50 -20.63 -40.27 7.80
CA GLU A 50 -19.38 -39.54 7.90
C GLU A 50 -18.80 -39.44 6.49
N GLN A 51 -19.19 -38.40 5.77
CA GLN A 51 -18.52 -38.00 4.54
C GLN A 51 -17.12 -37.58 4.97
N PRO A 52 -16.04 -38.24 4.51
CA PRO A 52 -14.69 -37.83 4.88
C PRO A 52 -14.52 -36.38 4.43
N GLU A 53 -14.24 -35.50 5.38
CA GLU A 53 -13.92 -34.11 5.07
C GLU A 53 -12.74 -34.14 4.08
N PRO A 54 -12.79 -33.35 2.99
CA PRO A 54 -11.64 -33.25 2.11
C PRO A 54 -10.46 -32.79 2.96
N THR A 55 -9.47 -33.67 3.11
CA THR A 55 -8.22 -33.33 3.78
C THR A 55 -7.61 -32.22 2.96
N ALA A 56 -7.77 -30.98 3.40
CA ALA A 56 -7.18 -29.82 2.75
C ALA A 56 -5.68 -30.08 2.64
N GLU A 57 -5.17 -30.14 1.42
CA GLU A 57 -3.73 -30.22 1.20
C GLU A 57 -3.07 -29.03 1.93
N PRO A 58 -1.94 -29.26 2.63
CA PRO A 58 -1.27 -28.18 3.34
C PRO A 58 -0.93 -27.08 2.34
N SER A 59 -1.52 -25.89 2.52
CA SER A 59 -1.20 -24.72 1.72
C SER A 59 0.24 -24.31 2.05
N VAL A 60 1.17 -24.68 1.17
CA VAL A 60 2.54 -24.16 1.21
C VAL A 60 2.45 -22.70 0.80
N ASP A 61 2.73 -21.80 1.74
CA ASP A 61 2.87 -20.38 1.41
C ASP A 61 4.05 -20.24 0.42
N PRO A 62 3.88 -19.48 -0.67
CA PRO A 62 4.96 -19.29 -1.62
C PRO A 62 6.12 -18.56 -0.94
N ASP A 63 7.34 -18.90 -1.34
CA ASP A 63 8.55 -18.24 -0.87
C ASP A 63 8.50 -16.74 -1.22
N PRO A 64 9.06 -15.86 -0.37
CA PRO A 64 9.12 -14.44 -0.65
C PRO A 64 9.98 -14.17 -1.90
N ALA A 65 9.64 -13.11 -2.63
CA ALA A 65 10.49 -12.62 -3.71
C ALA A 65 11.90 -12.32 -3.20
N VAL A 66 12.93 -12.58 -4.01
CA VAL A 66 14.32 -12.29 -3.65
C VAL A 66 14.79 -11.06 -4.42
N VAL A 67 15.13 -10.00 -3.69
CA VAL A 67 15.78 -8.82 -4.28
C VAL A 67 17.28 -9.11 -4.32
N GLU A 68 17.86 -9.11 -5.52
CA GLU A 68 19.30 -9.38 -5.72
C GLU A 68 20.11 -8.09 -5.93
N GLY A 69 19.46 -7.03 -6.44
CA GLY A 69 20.09 -5.77 -6.79
C GLY A 69 19.20 -4.57 -6.49
N LEU A 70 19.84 -3.41 -6.30
CA LEU A 70 19.18 -2.14 -6.06
C LEU A 70 20.00 -1.01 -6.68
N ASP A 71 19.48 -0.40 -7.74
CA ASP A 71 20.07 0.79 -8.35
C ASP A 71 19.31 2.05 -7.94
N LEU A 72 20.05 3.11 -7.60
CA LEU A 72 19.50 4.36 -7.10
C LEU A 72 19.89 5.55 -7.99
N ALA A 73 18.91 6.39 -8.30
CA ALA A 73 19.13 7.72 -8.87
C ALA A 73 18.44 8.75 -7.98
N PHE A 74 19.18 9.76 -7.53
CA PHE A 74 18.67 10.76 -6.60
C PHE A 74 19.03 12.18 -7.04
N ASP A 75 18.01 12.95 -7.34
CA ASP A 75 18.11 14.36 -7.70
C ASP A 75 17.29 15.25 -6.75
N ALA A 76 17.16 16.53 -7.10
CA ALA A 76 16.47 17.52 -6.28
C ALA A 76 14.99 17.16 -6.01
N ASP A 77 14.32 16.57 -6.98
CA ASP A 77 12.87 16.39 -7.03
C ASP A 77 12.43 14.92 -6.99
N THR A 78 13.35 13.99 -7.28
CA THR A 78 13.05 12.57 -7.44
C THR A 78 14.11 11.67 -6.82
N LEU A 79 13.65 10.62 -6.14
CA LEU A 79 14.42 9.42 -5.82
C LEU A 79 13.81 8.24 -6.61
N THR A 80 14.56 7.73 -7.59
CA THR A 80 14.20 6.52 -8.34
C THR A 80 15.00 5.35 -7.80
N MET A 81 14.29 4.26 -7.52
CA MET A 81 14.81 3.02 -6.94
C MET A 81 14.44 1.89 -7.89
N THR A 82 15.42 1.21 -8.48
CA THR A 82 15.20 0.08 -9.38
C THR A 82 15.68 -1.18 -8.70
N LEU A 83 14.78 -2.11 -8.47
CA LEU A 83 15.05 -3.38 -7.79
C LEU A 83 15.17 -4.48 -8.84
N ASP A 84 16.22 -5.28 -8.74
CA ASP A 84 16.37 -6.52 -9.51
C ASP A 84 15.78 -7.69 -8.73
N VAL A 85 14.78 -8.34 -9.31
CA VAL A 85 14.02 -9.46 -8.76
C VAL A 85 13.87 -10.51 -9.87
N PRO A 86 14.86 -11.39 -10.08
CA PRO A 86 14.95 -12.22 -11.29
C PRO A 86 13.80 -13.21 -11.49
N ASP A 87 13.12 -13.63 -10.41
CA ASP A 87 11.98 -14.55 -10.44
C ASP A 87 10.66 -13.84 -10.08
N LEU A 88 10.53 -12.55 -10.43
CA LEU A 88 9.38 -11.72 -10.08
C LEU A 88 8.07 -12.28 -10.65
N VAL A 89 7.10 -12.53 -9.77
CA VAL A 89 5.75 -12.96 -10.13
C VAL A 89 4.68 -11.98 -9.63
N ALA A 90 3.49 -12.01 -10.23
CA ALA A 90 2.42 -11.07 -9.90
C ALA A 90 1.91 -11.16 -8.45
N SER A 91 2.13 -12.28 -7.77
CA SER A 91 1.79 -12.45 -6.35
C SER A 91 2.84 -11.89 -5.39
N ASP A 92 3.99 -11.46 -5.90
CA ASP A 92 5.08 -10.94 -5.08
C ASP A 92 4.72 -9.59 -4.48
N ARG A 93 5.39 -9.31 -3.37
CA ARG A 93 5.35 -8.03 -2.69
C ARG A 93 6.77 -7.57 -2.48
N VAL A 94 7.02 -6.28 -2.70
CA VAL A 94 8.30 -5.66 -2.38
C VAL A 94 8.10 -4.54 -1.38
N LEU A 95 9.04 -4.43 -0.44
CA LEU A 95 9.11 -3.35 0.53
C LEU A 95 10.42 -2.60 0.35
N VAL A 96 10.28 -1.28 0.21
CA VAL A 96 11.40 -0.34 0.20
C VAL A 96 11.33 0.56 1.41
N LEU A 97 12.46 0.69 2.09
CA LEU A 97 12.67 1.59 3.23
C LEU A 97 13.70 2.64 2.84
N TYR A 98 13.26 3.88 2.65
CA TYR A 98 14.13 5.03 2.49
C TYR A 98 14.37 5.67 3.86
N ARG A 99 15.64 5.82 4.25
CA ARG A 99 16.08 6.47 5.49
C ARG A 99 16.86 7.73 5.16
N TRP A 100 16.51 8.80 5.88
CA TRP A 100 17.35 9.98 5.93
C TRP A 100 18.51 9.74 6.92
N GLN A 101 19.75 9.95 6.49
CA GLN A 101 20.92 9.73 7.36
C GLN A 101 21.01 10.72 8.53
N THR A 102 20.63 11.98 8.33
CA THR A 102 20.86 13.03 9.33
C THR A 102 19.66 13.28 10.24
N ARG A 103 18.56 12.55 10.06
CA ARG A 103 17.36 12.63 10.90
C ARG A 103 16.68 11.27 10.91
N ASP A 104 16.06 10.87 12.02
CA ASP A 104 15.34 9.59 12.07
C ASP A 104 13.96 9.68 11.39
N VAL A 105 14.00 9.98 10.09
CA VAL A 105 12.86 9.91 9.17
C VAL A 105 12.97 8.64 8.36
N ARG A 106 11.84 7.92 8.26
CA ARG A 106 11.72 6.70 7.47
C ARG A 106 10.52 6.80 6.57
N VAL A 107 10.69 6.44 5.30
CA VAL A 107 9.60 6.25 4.34
C VAL A 107 9.56 4.76 4.01
N ALA A 108 8.44 4.12 4.32
CA ALA A 108 8.18 2.74 3.95
C ALA A 108 7.22 2.73 2.75
N ILE A 109 7.64 2.08 1.67
CA ILE A 109 6.90 1.96 0.42
C ILE A 109 6.74 0.48 0.12
N GLU A 110 5.50 0.01 0.16
CA GLU A 110 5.14 -1.34 -0.24
C GLU A 110 4.47 -1.29 -1.61
N SER A 111 4.90 -2.17 -2.51
CA SER A 111 4.28 -2.37 -3.81
C SER A 111 3.92 -3.84 -4.03
N THR A 112 2.79 -4.08 -4.70
CA THR A 112 2.27 -5.37 -5.13
C THR A 112 1.53 -5.18 -6.44
N LEU A 113 1.36 -6.22 -7.26
CA LEU A 113 0.44 -6.15 -8.39
C LEU A 113 -1.00 -6.50 -7.97
N VAL A 114 -1.97 -5.75 -8.51
CA VAL A 114 -3.40 -6.06 -8.42
C VAL A 114 -3.94 -6.10 -9.85
N GLY A 115 -4.11 -7.33 -10.37
CA GLY A 115 -4.22 -7.51 -11.81
C GLY A 115 -2.88 -7.19 -12.48
N ASP A 116 -2.90 -6.30 -13.47
CA ASP A 116 -1.70 -5.86 -14.20
C ASP A 116 -1.18 -4.49 -13.73
N GLU A 117 -1.79 -3.91 -12.69
CA GLU A 117 -1.45 -2.58 -12.20
C GLU A 117 -0.74 -2.63 -10.83
N PRO A 118 0.36 -1.88 -10.65
CA PRO A 118 1.02 -1.74 -9.35
C PRO A 118 0.13 -1.01 -8.35
N ALA A 119 -0.23 -1.68 -7.27
CA ALA A 119 -0.79 -1.06 -6.09
C ALA A 119 0.35 -0.62 -5.15
N LEU A 120 0.14 0.51 -4.48
CA LEU A 120 1.13 1.14 -3.60
C LEU A 120 0.53 1.53 -2.27
N ASN A 121 1.29 1.26 -1.21
CA ASN A 121 1.08 1.83 0.11
C ASN A 121 2.38 2.46 0.59
N ALA A 122 2.36 3.78 0.83
CA ALA A 122 3.53 4.51 1.27
C ALA A 122 3.23 5.37 2.49
N VAL A 123 4.05 5.23 3.52
CA VAL A 123 3.93 5.94 4.79
C VAL A 123 5.28 6.50 5.22
N TRP A 124 5.26 7.60 5.94
CA TRP A 124 6.45 8.18 6.54
C TRP A 124 6.27 8.35 8.05
N ALA A 125 7.39 8.31 8.76
CA ALA A 125 7.50 8.61 10.19
C ALA A 125 8.76 9.43 10.45
N ASP A 126 8.62 10.55 11.17
CA ASP A 126 9.70 11.37 11.72
C ASP A 126 9.65 11.28 13.24
N ASN A 127 10.49 10.39 13.76
CA ASN A 127 10.53 10.06 15.18
C ASN A 127 11.15 11.18 16.02
N GLN A 128 11.80 12.17 15.39
CA GLN A 128 12.34 13.33 16.10
C GLN A 128 11.26 14.38 16.40
N THR A 129 10.15 14.37 15.66
CA THR A 129 9.06 15.35 15.83
C THR A 129 7.70 14.73 16.11
N GLU A 130 7.64 13.45 16.45
CA GLU A 130 6.40 12.70 16.70
C GLU A 130 5.37 12.84 15.56
N MET A 131 5.84 12.90 14.31
CA MET A 131 4.99 13.07 13.14
C MET A 131 5.03 11.82 12.24
N SER A 132 3.88 11.45 11.68
CA SER A 132 3.77 10.38 10.68
C SER A 132 2.62 10.65 9.72
N GLY A 133 2.61 10.05 8.53
CA GLY A 133 1.49 10.16 7.60
C GLY A 133 1.65 9.37 6.30
N LYS A 134 0.63 9.45 5.44
CA LYS A 134 0.67 8.87 4.09
C LYS A 134 1.53 9.73 3.16
N VAL A 135 2.28 9.08 2.27
CA VAL A 135 3.00 9.70 1.15
C VAL A 135 2.11 9.66 -0.09
N LYS A 136 1.98 10.78 -0.81
CA LYS A 136 1.03 10.93 -1.92
C LYS A 136 1.66 10.86 -3.30
N ASP A 137 2.89 11.33 -3.44
CA ASP A 137 3.59 11.38 -4.73
C ASP A 137 4.64 10.27 -4.80
N VAL A 138 4.14 9.08 -5.11
CA VAL A 138 4.91 7.85 -5.29
C VAL A 138 4.28 7.02 -6.41
N ASP A 139 5.12 6.54 -7.32
CA ASP A 139 4.74 5.66 -8.42
C ASP A 139 5.55 4.37 -8.39
N ALA A 140 4.99 3.31 -8.98
CA ALA A 140 5.68 2.05 -9.21
C ALA A 140 5.39 1.53 -10.61
N ALA A 141 6.39 0.89 -11.20
CA ALA A 141 6.28 0.15 -12.45
C ALA A 141 6.90 -1.23 -12.22
N TRP A 142 6.20 -2.26 -12.70
CA TRP A 142 6.64 -3.64 -12.61
C TRP A 142 6.87 -4.16 -14.02
N ASP A 143 8.04 -4.76 -14.24
CA ASP A 143 8.36 -5.50 -15.44
C ASP A 143 8.64 -6.95 -15.05
N LEU A 144 7.63 -7.80 -15.22
CA LEU A 144 7.71 -9.22 -14.89
C LEU A 144 8.63 -9.99 -15.85
N GLU A 145 8.83 -9.50 -17.07
CA GLU A 145 9.70 -10.16 -18.05
C GLU A 145 11.16 -9.84 -17.77
N ALA A 146 11.46 -8.59 -17.44
CA ALA A 146 12.80 -8.17 -17.04
C ALA A 146 13.16 -8.57 -15.59
N GLY A 147 12.17 -8.92 -14.77
CA GLY A 147 12.37 -9.18 -13.35
C GLY A 147 12.76 -7.91 -12.60
N THR A 148 12.08 -6.79 -12.87
CA THR A 148 12.42 -5.51 -12.23
C THR A 148 11.21 -4.78 -11.66
N VAL A 149 11.43 -4.07 -10.56
CA VAL A 149 10.46 -3.15 -9.98
C VAL A 149 11.10 -1.77 -9.86
N THR A 150 10.51 -0.77 -10.51
CA THR A 150 10.95 0.62 -10.39
C THR A 150 9.99 1.38 -9.49
N ILE A 151 10.48 1.99 -8.43
CA ILE A 151 9.72 2.89 -7.55
C ILE A 151 10.27 4.30 -7.70
N THR A 152 9.37 5.26 -7.90
CA THR A 152 9.72 6.68 -8.01
C THR A 152 9.06 7.45 -6.87
N LEU A 153 9.86 8.03 -5.98
CA LEU A 153 9.41 8.86 -4.87
C LEU A 153 9.71 10.33 -5.15
N ARG A 154 8.71 11.20 -5.02
CA ARG A 154 8.86 12.66 -5.23
C ARG A 154 8.46 13.51 -4.03
N GLU A 155 7.70 12.92 -3.09
CA GLU A 155 7.42 13.56 -1.80
C GLU A 155 8.39 13.05 -0.72
N ARG A 156 8.59 13.84 0.34
CA ARG A 156 9.38 13.46 1.51
C ARG A 156 10.85 13.15 1.24
N LEU A 157 11.37 13.61 0.10
CA LEU A 157 12.80 13.66 -0.18
C LEU A 157 13.47 14.67 0.75
N ASN A 158 14.43 14.23 1.56
CA ASN A 158 15.10 15.10 2.53
C ASN A 158 16.59 14.79 2.62
N GLY A 159 17.40 15.84 2.75
CA GLY A 159 18.85 15.77 2.81
C GLY A 159 19.52 15.56 1.45
N ASP A 160 20.84 15.41 1.48
CA ASP A 160 21.68 15.28 0.28
C ASP A 160 22.14 13.83 0.04
N ARG A 161 21.74 12.90 0.92
CA ARG A 161 22.05 11.48 0.81
C ARG A 161 20.82 10.64 1.11
N ALA A 162 20.57 9.64 0.29
CA ALA A 162 19.57 8.62 0.52
C ALA A 162 20.23 7.29 0.88
N GLU A 163 19.72 6.63 1.92
CA GLU A 163 19.97 5.20 2.16
C GLU A 163 18.65 4.47 1.94
N VAL A 164 18.68 3.43 1.12
CA VAL A 164 17.51 2.67 0.71
C VAL A 164 17.77 1.20 0.96
N SER A 165 16.85 0.54 1.67
CA SER A 165 16.83 -0.91 1.81
C SER A 165 15.63 -1.48 1.07
N ALA A 166 15.83 -2.51 0.27
CA ALA A 166 14.80 -3.22 -0.45
C ALA A 166 14.77 -4.69 -0.02
N THR A 167 13.57 -5.25 0.16
CA THR A 167 13.35 -6.67 0.44
C THR A 167 12.08 -7.13 -0.26
N GLY A 168 12.09 -8.36 -0.78
CA GLY A 168 10.83 -9.02 -1.11
C GLY A 168 10.16 -9.50 0.18
N LEU A 169 8.84 -9.55 0.13
CA LEU A 169 7.97 -10.01 1.19
C LEU A 169 7.09 -11.12 0.65
N GLY A 170 6.89 -12.17 1.45
CA GLY A 170 5.90 -13.20 1.16
C GLY A 170 4.47 -12.66 1.34
N PRO A 171 3.46 -13.40 0.88
CA PRO A 171 2.06 -12.96 0.94
C PRO A 171 1.56 -12.67 2.37
N LYS A 172 2.16 -13.30 3.38
CA LYS A 172 1.77 -13.18 4.79
C LYS A 172 2.80 -12.48 5.68
N ASP A 173 3.90 -12.01 5.09
CA ASP A 173 4.94 -11.37 5.89
C ASP A 173 4.39 -10.08 6.49
N ARG A 174 4.56 -9.98 7.82
CA ARG A 174 4.36 -8.72 8.53
C ARG A 174 5.50 -7.78 8.16
N TYR A 175 5.24 -6.48 8.27
CA TYR A 175 6.31 -5.48 8.20
C TYR A 175 7.46 -5.89 9.11
N PRO A 176 8.67 -6.06 8.57
CA PRO A 176 9.80 -6.46 9.37
C PRO A 176 10.09 -5.34 10.37
N THR A 177 10.09 -5.70 11.66
CA THR A 177 10.34 -4.75 12.76
C THR A 177 11.82 -4.36 12.86
N GLU A 178 12.67 -5.16 12.23
CA GLU A 178 14.11 -4.97 12.09
C GLU A 178 14.48 -5.09 10.60
N GLN A 179 15.62 -4.55 10.20
CA GLN A 179 16.08 -4.68 8.82
C GLN A 179 16.21 -6.17 8.48
N SER A 180 15.52 -6.62 7.42
CA SER A 180 15.59 -8.02 6.97
C SER A 180 17.04 -8.38 6.67
N ALA A 181 17.49 -9.56 7.13
CA ALA A 181 18.82 -10.06 6.79
C ALA A 181 18.98 -10.32 5.27
N TYR A 182 17.86 -10.40 4.55
CA TYR A 182 17.80 -10.55 3.10
C TYR A 182 17.56 -9.21 2.37
N ALA A 183 17.64 -8.08 3.08
CA ALA A 183 17.50 -6.78 2.44
C ALA A 183 18.79 -6.39 1.70
N VAL A 184 18.66 -5.98 0.44
CA VAL A 184 19.71 -5.27 -0.28
C VAL A 184 19.65 -3.81 0.14
N THR A 185 20.78 -3.24 0.54
CA THR A 185 20.85 -1.85 1.00
C THR A 185 21.91 -1.09 0.23
N GLU A 186 21.50 0.04 -0.32
CA GLU A 186 22.36 0.93 -1.09
C GLU A 186 22.22 2.37 -0.61
N ALA A 187 23.22 3.19 -0.92
CA ALA A 187 23.16 4.62 -0.63
C ALA A 187 23.70 5.44 -1.78
N VAL A 188 23.07 6.58 -2.02
CA VAL A 188 23.41 7.50 -3.10
C VAL A 188 23.41 8.95 -2.61
N GLU A 189 24.38 9.72 -3.07
CA GLU A 189 24.42 11.17 -2.89
C GLU A 189 23.54 11.83 -3.97
N ARG A 190 22.90 12.93 -3.61
CA ARG A 190 22.07 13.72 -4.52
C ARG A 190 22.95 14.39 -5.58
N SER A 191 22.61 14.21 -6.85
CA SER A 191 23.31 14.80 -8.00
C SER A 191 22.84 16.20 -8.36
#